data_AF-A0AA90NZE1-F1
#
_entry.id   AF-A0AA90NZE1-F1
#
_cell.length_a   1.000
_cell.length_b   1.000
_cell.length_c   1.000
_cell.angle_alpha   90.00
_cell.angle_beta   90.00
_cell.angle_gamma   90.00
#
_symmetry.space_group_name_H-M   'P 1'
#
loop_
_entity.id
_entity.type
_entity.pdbx_description
1 polymer ?
#
loop_
_entity_poly.entity_id
_entity_poly.type
_entity_poly.pdbx_seq_one_letter_code
_entity_poly.pdbx_strand_id
1 'polypeptide(L)'
;MTPRNVPAKDDLEVKDTPASPDKESEIAKLNRLLGAVMRYLSDDEQEEIDIEYLLENTEGLRGWWSEYRELDRKRVEEEIKNSLTDLSLEELENIREQIRTKE
;
A
#
# COMPACT_ATOMS: atom_id res chain seq x y z
N MET A 1 -33.34 -17.48 45.23
CA MET A 1 -33.45 -16.29 44.37
C MET A 1 -32.55 -15.21 44.93
N THR A 2 -31.37 -15.05 44.35
CA THR A 2 -30.49 -13.90 44.59
C THR A 2 -30.69 -12.90 43.44
N PRO A 3 -30.84 -11.59 43.71
CA PRO A 3 -31.03 -10.62 42.65
C PRO A 3 -29.75 -10.50 41.81
N ARG A 4 -29.88 -10.56 40.49
CA ARG A 4 -28.79 -10.23 39.55
C ARG A 4 -28.40 -8.78 39.77
N ASN A 5 -27.14 -8.57 40.18
CA ASN A 5 -26.49 -7.29 40.15
C ASN A 5 -26.29 -6.89 38.68
N VAL A 6 -27.14 -5.99 38.17
CA VAL A 6 -26.94 -5.34 36.88
C VAL A 6 -26.13 -4.07 37.17
N PRO A 7 -24.90 -3.92 36.67
CA PRO A 7 -24.21 -2.65 36.79
C PRO A 7 -24.95 -1.63 35.92
N ALA A 8 -25.26 -0.49 36.54
CA ALA A 8 -25.90 0.66 35.94
C ALA A 8 -25.06 1.21 34.77
N LYS A 9 -25.77 1.80 33.81
CA LYS A 9 -25.19 2.59 32.71
C LYS A 9 -24.55 3.84 33.31
N ASP A 10 -23.26 3.78 33.61
CA ASP A 10 -22.45 4.96 33.88
C ASP A 10 -21.75 5.38 32.58
N ASP A 11 -22.30 6.44 31.99
CA ASP A 11 -21.58 7.54 31.33
C ASP A 11 -20.18 7.21 30.78
N LEU A 12 -20.15 6.63 29.57
CA LEU A 12 -18.98 6.75 28.71
C LEU A 12 -18.97 8.17 28.12
N GLU A 13 -18.42 9.09 28.91
CA GLU A 13 -17.89 10.36 28.42
C GLU A 13 -16.90 10.04 27.30
N VAL A 14 -17.30 10.25 26.04
CA VAL A 14 -16.38 10.23 24.90
C VAL A 14 -15.49 11.46 25.05
N LYS A 15 -14.42 11.28 25.81
CA LYS A 15 -13.36 12.27 25.94
C LYS A 15 -12.68 12.35 24.58
N ASP A 16 -13.01 13.39 23.82
CA ASP A 16 -12.28 13.80 22.61
C ASP A 16 -10.81 13.97 22.99
N THR A 17 -10.06 12.88 22.80
CA THR A 17 -8.61 12.87 22.98
C THR A 17 -8.05 13.40 21.66
N PRO A 18 -7.24 14.47 21.67
CA PRO A 18 -6.67 14.99 20.44
C PRO A 18 -5.91 13.86 19.75
N ALA A 19 -6.22 13.63 18.48
CA ALA A 19 -5.59 12.60 17.67
C ALA A 19 -4.07 12.75 17.77
N SER A 20 -3.42 11.76 18.37
CA SER A 20 -1.97 11.63 18.39
C SER A 20 -1.45 11.55 16.94
N PRO A 21 -0.33 12.19 16.61
CA PRO A 21 0.22 12.24 15.25
C PRO A 21 0.61 10.87 14.67
N ASP A 22 0.62 9.80 15.49
CA ASP A 22 0.94 8.42 15.06
C ASP A 22 -0.17 7.72 14.24
N LYS A 23 -1.39 8.27 14.18
CA LYS A 23 -2.50 7.64 13.44
C LYS A 23 -2.43 7.89 11.92
N GLU A 24 -1.71 8.92 11.48
CA GLU A 24 -1.12 8.95 10.14
C GLU A 24 0.08 7.97 10.17
N SER A 25 0.01 6.75 9.66
CA SER A 25 -0.99 6.20 8.77
C SER A 25 -0.96 4.68 8.82
N GLU A 26 -1.50 4.05 9.87
CA GLU A 26 -1.70 2.59 9.88
C GLU A 26 -2.43 2.15 8.60
N ILE A 27 -3.39 2.96 8.15
CA ILE A 27 -4.08 2.82 6.87
C ILE A 27 -3.11 2.85 5.69
N ALA A 28 -2.16 3.79 5.60
CA ALA A 28 -1.21 3.79 4.47
C ALA A 28 -0.20 2.64 4.55
N LYS A 29 0.17 2.20 5.75
CA LYS A 29 0.97 0.99 5.94
C LYS A 29 0.21 -0.25 5.45
N LEU A 30 -1.06 -0.39 5.79
CA LEU A 30 -1.93 -1.45 5.30
C LEU A 30 -2.11 -1.38 3.79
N ASN A 31 -2.34 -0.19 3.22
CA ASN A 31 -2.40 0.01 1.76
C ASN A 31 -1.09 -0.44 1.09
N ARG A 32 0.07 -0.10 1.67
CA ARG A 32 1.37 -0.53 1.15
C ARG A 32 1.55 -2.04 1.23
N LEU A 33 1.17 -2.67 2.34
CA LEU A 33 1.25 -4.12 2.51
C LEU A 33 0.34 -4.85 1.52
N LEU A 34 -0.92 -4.41 1.38
CA LEU A 34 -1.86 -4.96 0.41
C LEU A 34 -1.32 -4.78 -1.02
N GLY A 35 -0.72 -3.63 -1.33
CA GLY A 35 -0.13 -3.36 -2.63
C GLY A 35 1.04 -4.30 -2.96
N ALA A 36 1.90 -4.58 -1.98
CA ALA A 36 3.00 -5.52 -2.13
C ALA A 36 2.49 -6.95 -2.39
N VAL A 37 1.46 -7.39 -1.65
CA VAL A 37 0.83 -8.70 -1.86
C VAL A 37 0.20 -8.77 -3.25
N MET A 38 -0.60 -7.78 -3.64
CA MET A 38 -1.24 -7.75 -4.95
C MET A 38 -0.23 -7.76 -6.09
N ARG A 39 0.92 -7.09 -5.93
CA ARG A 39 2.00 -7.12 -6.91
C ARG A 39 2.62 -8.50 -7.05
N TYR A 40 2.87 -9.19 -5.93
CA TYR A 40 3.36 -10.57 -5.92
C TYR A 40 2.36 -11.52 -6.58
N LEU A 41 1.06 -11.37 -6.30
CA LEU A 41 0.01 -12.18 -6.91
C LEU A 41 -0.23 -11.88 -8.40
N SER A 42 0.15 -10.68 -8.87
CA SER A 42 0.02 -10.28 -10.28
C SER A 42 1.21 -10.72 -11.14
N ASP A 43 2.22 -11.36 -10.54
CA ASP A 43 3.43 -11.78 -11.24
C ASP A 43 3.13 -13.03 -12.06
N ASP A 44 3.33 -12.94 -13.38
CA ASP A 44 3.03 -14.01 -14.34
C ASP A 44 3.88 -15.28 -14.09
N GLU A 45 4.96 -15.20 -13.30
CA GLU A 45 5.74 -16.36 -12.84
C GLU A 45 5.03 -17.17 -11.73
N GLN A 46 3.99 -16.63 -11.10
CA GLN A 46 3.22 -17.30 -10.06
C GLN A 46 2.05 -18.09 -10.68
N GLU A 47 2.35 -19.25 -11.27
CA GLU A 47 1.36 -20.10 -11.98
C GLU A 47 0.18 -20.60 -11.10
N GLU A 48 0.28 -20.53 -9.77
CA GLU A 48 -0.70 -21.15 -8.85
C GLU A 48 -1.87 -20.24 -8.46
N ILE A 49 -1.79 -18.92 -8.64
CA ILE A 49 -2.82 -18.00 -8.13
C ILE A 49 -3.48 -17.22 -9.27
N ASP A 50 -4.75 -17.54 -9.53
CA ASP A 50 -5.60 -16.75 -10.43
C ASP A 50 -6.02 -15.45 -9.73
N ILE A 51 -5.28 -14.38 -10.01
CA ILE A 51 -5.58 -13.04 -9.48
C ILE A 51 -6.93 -12.50 -9.98
N GLU A 52 -7.39 -12.93 -11.16
CA GLU A 52 -8.63 -12.42 -11.73
C GLU A 52 -9.82 -12.84 -10.87
N TYR A 53 -9.80 -14.07 -10.34
CA TYR A 53 -10.79 -14.55 -9.37
C TYR A 53 -10.86 -13.63 -8.14
N LEU A 54 -9.72 -13.20 -7.58
CA LEU A 54 -9.69 -12.32 -6.41
C LEU A 54 -10.28 -10.93 -6.73
N LEU A 55 -9.94 -10.38 -7.89
CA LEU A 55 -10.43 -9.08 -8.35
C LEU A 55 -11.94 -9.07 -8.64
N GLU A 56 -12.49 -10.20 -9.08
CA GLU A 56 -13.92 -10.37 -9.36
C GLU A 56 -14.75 -10.65 -8.10
N ASN A 57 -14.20 -11.42 -7.15
CA ASN A 57 -14.93 -11.88 -5.96
C ASN A 57 -14.74 -10.99 -4.72
N THR A 58 -13.91 -9.95 -4.81
CA THR A 58 -13.69 -8.99 -3.72
C THR A 58 -14.19 -7.61 -4.11
N GLU A 59 -15.28 -7.16 -3.49
CA GLU A 59 -15.87 -5.85 -3.74
C GLU A 59 -14.83 -4.73 -3.51
N GLY A 60 -14.72 -3.81 -4.47
CA GLY A 60 -13.82 -2.66 -4.41
C GLY A 60 -12.34 -2.95 -4.68
N LEU A 61 -11.89 -4.22 -4.66
CA LEU A 61 -10.47 -4.57 -4.81
C LEU A 61 -9.91 -4.15 -6.18
N ARG A 62 -10.66 -4.33 -7.27
CA ARG A 62 -10.22 -3.94 -8.61
C ARG A 62 -10.03 -2.43 -8.76
N GLY A 63 -10.96 -1.65 -8.21
CA GLY A 63 -10.88 -0.19 -8.20
C GLY A 63 -9.69 0.28 -7.39
N TRP A 64 -9.59 -0.21 -6.15
CA TRP A 64 -8.46 0.07 -5.26
C TRP A 64 -7.11 -0.30 -5.89
N TRP A 65 -7.00 -1.47 -6.53
CA TRP A 65 -5.75 -1.93 -7.14
C TRP A 65 -5.33 -1.05 -8.32
N SER A 66 -6.29 -0.62 -9.12
CA SER A 66 -6.05 0.29 -10.25
C SER A 66 -5.54 1.65 -9.77
N GLU A 67 -6.18 2.22 -8.76
CA GLU A 67 -5.76 3.48 -8.15
C GLU A 67 -4.40 3.37 -7.46
N TYR A 68 -4.17 2.28 -6.72
CA TYR A 68 -2.92 2.05 -6.02
C TYR A 68 -1.74 1.93 -7.00
N ARG A 69 -1.86 1.17 -8.10
CA ARG A 69 -0.80 1.06 -9.10
C ARG A 69 -0.43 2.39 -9.74
N GLU A 70 -1.43 3.24 -9.98
CA GLU A 70 -1.21 4.59 -10.50
C GLU A 70 -0.41 5.46 -9.52
N LEU A 71 -0.80 5.45 -8.26
CA LEU A 71 -0.12 6.20 -7.19
C LEU A 71 1.29 5.65 -6.93
N ASP A 72 1.44 4.34 -6.88
CA ASP A 72 2.72 3.65 -6.66
C ASP A 72 3.68 3.94 -7.83
N ARG A 73 3.20 3.91 -9.08
CA ARG A 73 4.01 4.27 -10.25
C ARG A 73 4.54 5.70 -10.14
N LYS A 74 3.68 6.67 -9.80
CA LYS A 74 4.10 8.07 -9.60
C LYS A 74 5.12 8.22 -8.47
N ARG A 75 4.88 7.54 -7.34
CA ARG A 75 5.81 7.57 -6.20
C ARG A 75 7.18 7.02 -6.61
N VAL A 76 7.21 5.86 -7.25
CA VAL A 76 8.45 5.22 -7.72
C VAL A 76 9.14 6.06 -8.78
N GLU A 77 8.41 6.66 -9.72
CA GLU A 77 8.98 7.55 -10.73
C GLU A 77 9.70 8.76 -10.09
N GLU A 78 9.07 9.40 -9.11
CA GLU A 78 9.68 10.52 -8.38
C GLU A 78 10.87 10.06 -7.53
N GLU A 79 10.77 8.91 -6.85
CA GLU A 79 11.89 8.31 -6.12
C GLU A 79 13.08 8.03 -7.04
N ILE A 80 12.85 7.52 -8.25
CA ILE A 80 13.89 7.28 -9.26
C ILE A 80 14.49 8.61 -9.71
N LYS A 81 13.68 9.60 -10.10
CA LYS A 81 14.19 10.92 -10.53
C LYS A 81 15.08 11.55 -9.47
N ASN A 82 14.66 11.53 -8.21
CA ASN A 82 15.44 12.04 -7.09
C ASN A 82 16.72 11.22 -6.87
N SER A 83 16.67 9.90 -7.02
CA SER A 83 17.87 9.06 -6.89
C SER A 83 18.88 9.32 -8.01
N LEU A 84 18.40 9.61 -9.23
CA LEU A 84 19.26 9.92 -10.37
C LEU A 84 19.99 11.27 -10.23
N THR A 85 19.46 12.23 -9.47
CA THR A 85 20.15 13.52 -9.27
C THR A 85 21.42 13.42 -8.45
N ASP A 86 21.54 12.37 -7.63
CA ASP A 86 22.69 12.15 -6.75
C ASP A 86 23.82 11.35 -7.42
N LEU A 87 23.59 10.82 -8.63
CA LEU A 87 24.56 10.00 -9.36
C LEU A 87 25.55 10.84 -10.15
N SER A 88 26.77 10.32 -10.30
CA SER A 88 27.80 10.90 -11.17
C SER A 88 27.48 10.70 -12.66
N LEU A 89 28.13 11.48 -13.51
CA LEU A 89 27.97 11.36 -14.97
C LEU A 89 28.30 9.95 -15.47
N GLU A 90 29.35 9.32 -14.95
CA GLU A 90 29.75 7.95 -15.33
C GLU A 90 28.67 6.92 -14.95
N GLU A 91 28.06 7.05 -13.77
CA GLU A 91 26.97 6.18 -13.34
C GLU A 91 25.71 6.38 -14.20
N LEU A 92 25.38 7.63 -14.54
CA LEU A 92 24.27 7.96 -15.44
C LEU A 92 24.52 7.43 -16.87
N GLU A 93 25.75 7.50 -17.37
CA GLU A 93 26.14 6.93 -18.67
C GLU A 93 26.01 5.40 -18.67
N ASN A 94 26.46 4.73 -17.60
CA ASN A 94 26.30 3.28 -17.46
C ASN A 94 24.82 2.86 -17.46
N ILE A 95 23.95 3.58 -16.73
CA ILE A 95 22.50 3.34 -16.73
C ILE A 95 21.92 3.53 -18.13
N ARG A 96 22.28 4.62 -18.81
CA ARG A 96 21.81 4.92 -20.17
C ARG A 96 22.17 3.81 -21.16
N GLU A 97 23.37 3.26 -21.05
CA GLU A 97 23.84 2.21 -21.96
C GLU A 97 23.11 0.88 -21.71
N GLN A 98 22.85 0.52 -20.45
CA GLN A 98 22.03 -0.65 -20.10
C GLN A 98 20.61 -0.56 -20.68
N ILE A 99 20.00 0.63 -20.69
CA ILE A 99 18.67 0.86 -21.27
C ILE A 99 18.72 0.68 -22.79
N ARG A 100 19.72 1.28 -23.46
CA ARG A 100 19.90 1.14 -24.93
C ARG A 100 20.08 -0.29 -25.40
N THR A 101 20.66 -1.16 -24.58
CA THR A 101 20.91 -2.56 -24.93
C THR A 101 19.72 -3.50 -24.70
N LYS A 102 18.64 -3.03 -24.07
CA LYS A 102 17.41 -3.81 -23.84
C LYS A 102 16.39 -3.68 -24.97
N GLU A 103 16.55 -2.69 -25.85
CA GLU A 103 15.84 -2.58 -27.13
C GLU A 103 16.56 -3.38 -28.23
#